data_AF-A0A848DQQ5-F1
#
_entry.id   AF-A0A848DQQ5-F1
#
_cell.length_a   1.000
_cell.length_b   1.000
_cell.length_c   1.000
_cell.angle_alpha   90.00
_cell.angle_beta   90.00
_cell.angle_gamma   90.00
#
_symmetry.space_group_name_H-M   'P 1'
#
loop_
_entity.id
_entity.type
_entity.pdbx_description
1 polymer ?
#
loop_
_entity_poly.entity_id
_entity_poly.type
_entity_poly.pdbx_seq_one_letter_code
_entity_poly.pdbx_strand_id
1 'polypeptide(L)'
;MRIIGWARALRTGCALLLGAALAGCAGDGGAADRSIPAGSGPPAAGASADPAASRALAIYYVGDTAAGFRLFREFRSVPTGDPGSDAVRQMLATPAADPDYRSQWPAGTRLLSPVTRADGVITVDLSAEAAGPAQVGAELAELTVQQLVFTVQAALQATDPVRVLVGGEPVAELWGHVALADPVARADQYAVRSPVQIDSPAHGATAGPEVTVTGEAAVFEATVPWEVRRDGVVVRSGFATSQEGQRFSPFRFTVALEPGEYEIRVTEDDPSGGEGRPPLSDTKQVTVTR
;
A
#
# COMPACT_ATOMS: atom_id res chain seq x y z
N MET A 1 -6.37 56.02 -21.69
CA MET A 1 -6.05 56.50 -23.05
C MET A 1 -4.55 56.30 -23.28
N ARG A 2 -4.16 55.75 -24.46
CA ARG A 2 -2.84 55.23 -24.90
C ARG A 2 -2.58 53.80 -24.38
N ILE A 3 -2.82 52.70 -25.13
CA ILE A 3 -2.37 52.24 -26.46
C ILE A 3 -0.83 52.18 -26.56
N ILE A 4 -0.28 50.96 -26.60
CA ILE A 4 0.77 50.48 -27.52
C ILE A 4 0.72 48.93 -27.46
N GLY A 5 0.56 48.30 -28.63
CA GLY A 5 0.73 46.86 -28.85
C GLY A 5 1.98 46.60 -29.71
N TRP A 6 2.13 45.32 -30.08
CA TRP A 6 3.01 44.67 -31.11
C TRP A 6 3.80 43.52 -30.48
N ALA A 7 4.07 42.39 -31.11
CA ALA A 7 3.63 41.78 -32.37
C ALA A 7 3.97 40.27 -32.31
N ARG A 8 3.25 39.47 -33.09
CA ARG A 8 3.49 38.03 -33.30
C ARG A 8 4.78 37.80 -34.10
N ALA A 9 5.50 36.71 -33.82
CA ALA A 9 6.44 36.10 -34.74
C ALA A 9 6.13 34.60 -34.91
N LEU A 10 5.64 34.28 -36.10
CA LEU A 10 5.49 32.92 -36.65
C LEU A 10 6.82 32.52 -37.30
N ARG A 11 7.28 31.28 -37.15
CA ARG A 11 8.26 30.70 -38.08
C ARG A 11 7.86 29.28 -38.48
N THR A 12 7.93 29.09 -39.78
CA THR A 12 7.48 27.96 -40.58
C THR A 12 8.69 27.19 -41.11
N GLY A 13 8.54 25.87 -41.29
CA GLY A 13 9.30 25.05 -42.26
C GLY A 13 10.42 24.19 -41.66
N CYS A 14 10.79 23.03 -42.21
CA CYS A 14 10.25 22.23 -43.31
C CYS A 14 10.88 20.81 -43.25
N ALA A 15 10.12 19.83 -43.75
CA ALA A 15 10.37 18.43 -44.14
C ALA A 15 11.78 17.79 -44.13
N LEU A 16 11.81 16.46 -43.87
CA LEU A 16 12.51 15.48 -44.72
C LEU A 16 11.92 14.06 -44.55
N LEU A 17 11.44 13.50 -45.66
CA LEU A 17 11.01 12.11 -45.86
C LEU A 17 12.18 11.28 -46.39
N LEU A 18 12.30 10.02 -45.97
CA LEU A 18 13.00 8.98 -46.73
C LEU A 18 12.24 7.67 -46.61
N GLY A 19 11.80 7.15 -47.77
CA GLY A 19 11.26 5.80 -47.92
C GLY A 19 12.33 4.82 -48.41
N ALA A 20 12.08 3.54 -48.18
CA ALA A 20 12.72 2.45 -48.90
C ALA A 20 11.74 1.27 -48.99
N ALA A 21 11.48 0.82 -50.21
CA ALA A 21 10.72 -0.39 -50.53
C ALA A 21 11.62 -1.30 -51.38
N LEU A 22 11.64 -2.60 -51.09
CA LEU A 22 12.08 -3.64 -52.03
C LEU A 22 11.24 -4.92 -51.83
N ALA A 23 10.74 -5.43 -52.95
CA ALA A 23 10.11 -6.75 -53.17
C ALA A 23 11.11 -7.90 -52.86
N GLY A 24 10.79 -9.17 -52.63
CA GLY A 24 9.66 -10.04 -52.97
C GLY A 24 10.26 -11.37 -53.48
N CYS A 25 9.71 -12.53 -53.11
CA CYS A 25 9.82 -13.80 -53.86
C CYS A 25 8.82 -14.83 -53.31
N ALA A 26 8.05 -15.43 -54.21
CA ALA A 26 7.10 -16.51 -53.98
C ALA A 26 7.78 -17.89 -54.11
N GLY A 27 7.18 -18.91 -53.47
CA GLY A 27 7.53 -20.32 -53.66
C GLY A 27 6.38 -21.23 -53.24
N ASP A 28 5.75 -21.86 -54.22
CA ASP A 28 4.72 -22.91 -54.09
C ASP A 28 5.37 -24.31 -53.94
N GLY A 29 4.68 -25.22 -53.24
CA GLY A 29 4.64 -26.64 -53.62
C GLY A 29 5.05 -27.70 -52.57
N GLY A 30 4.11 -28.63 -52.32
CA GLY A 30 4.42 -30.06 -52.32
C GLY A 30 4.53 -30.80 -50.98
N ALA A 31 3.50 -31.63 -50.69
CA ALA A 31 3.44 -32.57 -49.58
C ALA A 31 4.39 -33.78 -49.73
N ALA A 32 4.88 -34.31 -48.60
CA ALA A 32 5.26 -35.71 -48.46
C ALA A 32 5.13 -36.19 -47.00
N ASP A 33 4.37 -37.26 -46.85
CA ASP A 33 4.02 -38.07 -45.68
C ASP A 33 5.23 -38.78 -45.04
N ARG A 34 5.34 -38.71 -43.70
CA ARG A 34 6.05 -39.68 -42.84
C ARG A 34 5.42 -39.72 -41.45
N SER A 35 4.63 -40.76 -41.19
CA SER A 35 4.08 -41.16 -39.89
C SER A 35 5.03 -42.11 -39.15
N ILE A 36 5.33 -41.90 -37.85
CA ILE A 36 5.68 -42.90 -36.79
C ILE A 36 5.58 -42.21 -35.39
N PRO A 37 5.55 -42.90 -34.23
CA PRO A 37 4.42 -43.51 -33.52
C PRO A 37 4.01 -42.76 -32.22
N ALA A 38 2.84 -43.12 -31.68
CA ALA A 38 2.37 -42.70 -30.36
C ALA A 38 3.26 -43.25 -29.24
N GLY A 39 3.94 -42.35 -28.53
CA GLY A 39 4.71 -42.63 -27.31
C GLY A 39 3.86 -42.44 -26.05
N SER A 40 3.85 -43.48 -25.23
CA SER A 40 3.25 -43.67 -23.91
C SER A 40 3.14 -42.41 -23.04
N GLY A 41 1.95 -42.20 -22.45
CA GLY A 41 1.66 -41.10 -21.55
C GLY A 41 2.50 -41.10 -20.27
N PRO A 42 2.78 -39.92 -19.68
CA PRO A 42 3.50 -39.82 -18.42
C PRO A 42 2.67 -40.42 -17.27
N PRO A 43 3.31 -40.98 -16.22
CA PRO A 43 2.60 -41.49 -15.07
C PRO A 43 1.87 -40.35 -14.37
N ALA A 44 0.68 -40.65 -13.84
CA ALA A 44 -0.07 -39.75 -12.97
C ALA A 44 0.78 -39.43 -11.74
N ALA A 45 1.47 -38.29 -11.78
CA ALA A 45 2.05 -37.67 -10.60
C ALA A 45 0.87 -37.27 -9.70
N GLY A 46 0.96 -37.67 -8.43
CA GLY A 46 -0.09 -37.48 -7.44
C GLY A 46 -0.62 -36.05 -7.44
N ALA A 47 -1.92 -35.92 -7.20
CA ALA A 47 -2.57 -34.66 -6.94
C ALA A 47 -1.90 -34.00 -5.73
N SER A 48 -0.89 -33.19 -6.01
CA SER A 48 -0.45 -32.12 -5.14
C SER A 48 -1.69 -31.28 -4.90
N ALA A 49 -2.13 -31.15 -3.65
CA ALA A 49 -3.17 -30.18 -3.32
C ALA A 49 -2.72 -28.83 -3.88
N ASP A 50 -3.55 -28.21 -4.72
CA ASP A 50 -3.29 -26.86 -5.21
C ASP A 50 -2.96 -25.97 -4.01
N PRO A 51 -1.84 -25.23 -4.02
CA PRO A 51 -1.63 -24.23 -2.99
C PRO A 51 -2.83 -23.29 -3.04
N ALA A 52 -3.61 -23.25 -1.96
CA ALA A 52 -4.79 -22.39 -1.88
C ALA A 52 -4.39 -20.98 -2.32
N ALA A 53 -5.02 -20.49 -3.39
CA ALA A 53 -4.67 -19.21 -3.98
C ALA A 53 -4.69 -18.13 -2.88
N SER A 54 -3.60 -17.39 -2.72
CA SER A 54 -3.49 -16.30 -1.75
C SER A 54 -3.53 -14.95 -2.42
N ARG A 55 -3.97 -13.91 -1.70
CA ARG A 55 -3.91 -12.51 -2.12
C ARG A 55 -3.28 -11.63 -1.04
N ALA A 56 -2.68 -10.53 -1.45
CA ALA A 56 -2.20 -9.49 -0.54
C ALA A 56 -3.34 -8.51 -0.23
N LEU A 57 -3.57 -8.25 1.06
CA LEU A 57 -4.49 -7.22 1.54
C LEU A 57 -3.72 -6.15 2.31
N ALA A 58 -4.01 -4.88 2.07
CA ALA A 58 -3.46 -3.78 2.85
C ALA A 58 -4.25 -3.62 4.15
N ILE A 59 -3.60 -3.85 5.28
CA ILE A 59 -4.16 -3.67 6.63
C ILE A 59 -3.53 -2.43 7.23
N TYR A 60 -4.35 -1.46 7.64
CA TYR A 60 -3.87 -0.23 8.23
C TYR A 60 -3.68 -0.38 9.75
N TYR A 61 -2.71 0.35 10.29
CA TYR A 61 -2.36 0.43 11.70
C TYR A 61 -1.95 1.86 12.06
N VAL A 62 -1.97 2.19 13.35
CA VAL A 62 -1.54 3.49 13.86
C VAL A 62 -0.05 3.45 14.20
N GLY A 63 0.72 4.42 13.74
CA GLY A 63 2.13 4.67 14.07
C GLY A 63 2.33 6.04 14.72
N ASP A 64 3.34 6.16 15.58
CA ASP A 64 3.73 7.42 16.22
C ASP A 64 4.65 8.23 15.31
N THR A 65 4.39 9.53 15.18
CA THR A 65 5.22 10.42 14.37
C THR A 65 5.47 11.75 15.06
N ALA A 66 6.44 12.51 14.56
CA ALA A 66 6.67 13.89 14.98
C ALA A 66 5.47 14.84 14.68
N ALA A 67 4.48 14.39 13.90
CA ALA A 67 3.25 15.14 13.60
C ALA A 67 2.00 14.61 14.32
N GLY A 68 2.18 13.78 15.35
CA GLY A 68 1.09 13.05 16.02
C GLY A 68 0.86 11.67 15.40
N PHE A 69 -0.29 11.06 15.71
CA PHE A 69 -0.60 9.72 15.24
C PHE A 69 -0.90 9.71 13.74
N ARG A 70 -0.40 8.71 13.02
CA ARG A 70 -0.68 8.53 11.59
C ARG A 70 -0.95 7.07 11.25
N LEU A 71 -1.70 6.86 10.18
CA LEU A 71 -1.95 5.54 9.60
C LEU A 71 -0.79 5.12 8.70
N PHE A 72 -0.34 3.90 8.91
CA PHE A 72 0.56 3.13 8.07
C PHE A 72 -0.14 1.86 7.65
N ARG A 73 0.31 1.20 6.57
CA ARG A 73 -0.25 -0.08 6.13
C ARG A 73 0.76 -1.21 6.12
N GLU A 74 0.28 -2.43 6.20
CA GLU A 74 1.09 -3.62 5.92
C GLU A 74 0.33 -4.51 4.95
N PHE A 75 1.05 -5.10 4.01
CA PHE A 75 0.47 -6.11 3.13
C PHE A 75 0.51 -7.48 3.80
N ARG A 76 -0.67 -8.08 4.00
CA ARG A 76 -0.83 -9.41 4.57
C ARG A 76 -1.29 -10.38 3.50
N SER A 77 -0.56 -11.48 3.34
CA SER A 77 -0.98 -12.59 2.48
C SER A 77 -2.05 -13.39 3.20
N VAL A 78 -3.23 -13.50 2.58
CA VAL A 78 -4.36 -14.27 3.09
C VAL A 78 -4.85 -15.26 2.04
N PRO A 79 -5.38 -16.43 2.45
CA PRO A 79 -6.13 -17.29 1.54
C PRO A 79 -7.26 -16.50 0.85
N THR A 80 -7.53 -16.81 -0.42
CA THR A 80 -8.58 -16.12 -1.17
C THR A 80 -9.96 -16.52 -0.65
N GLY A 81 -10.73 -15.53 -0.21
CA GLY A 81 -12.11 -15.65 0.29
C GLY A 81 -12.94 -14.38 0.00
N ASP A 82 -13.65 -13.84 0.97
CA ASP A 82 -14.29 -12.51 0.88
C ASP A 82 -13.32 -11.39 1.34
N PRO A 83 -12.85 -10.52 0.44
CA PRO A 83 -11.76 -9.59 0.76
C PRO A 83 -12.10 -8.61 1.89
N GLY A 84 -13.34 -8.11 1.93
CA GLY A 84 -13.77 -7.17 2.98
C GLY A 84 -13.72 -7.82 4.35
N SER A 85 -14.34 -9.00 4.48
CA SER A 85 -14.34 -9.75 5.74
C SER A 85 -12.95 -10.23 6.14
N ASP A 86 -12.15 -10.71 5.19
CA ASP A 86 -10.79 -11.18 5.47
C ASP A 86 -9.91 -10.05 5.99
N ALA A 87 -10.01 -8.85 5.40
CA ALA A 87 -9.25 -7.68 5.84
C ALA A 87 -9.64 -7.25 7.27
N VAL A 88 -10.93 -7.16 7.59
CA VAL A 88 -11.37 -6.78 8.94
C VAL A 88 -10.97 -7.83 9.96
N ARG A 89 -11.07 -9.13 9.64
CA ARG A 89 -10.60 -10.20 10.52
C ARG A 89 -9.09 -10.11 10.77
N GLN A 90 -8.29 -9.87 9.73
CA GLN A 90 -6.84 -9.68 9.89
C GLN A 90 -6.52 -8.48 10.77
N MET A 91 -7.16 -7.33 10.54
CA MET A 91 -6.98 -6.11 11.33
C MET A 91 -7.25 -6.30 12.82
N LEU A 92 -8.26 -7.09 13.17
CA LEU A 92 -8.68 -7.32 14.56
C LEU A 92 -7.90 -8.44 15.26
N ALA A 93 -7.46 -9.47 14.52
CA ALA A 93 -6.88 -10.68 15.10
C ALA A 93 -5.35 -10.71 15.08
N THR A 94 -4.72 -9.99 14.14
CA THR A 94 -3.28 -10.07 13.91
C THR A 94 -2.62 -8.74 14.29
N PRO A 95 -1.70 -8.73 15.28
CA PRO A 95 -0.88 -7.55 15.55
C PRO A 95 -0.06 -7.13 14.32
N ALA A 96 0.27 -5.84 14.25
CA ALA A 96 1.21 -5.33 13.26
C ALA A 96 2.54 -6.10 13.34
N ALA A 97 3.19 -6.30 12.19
CA ALA A 97 4.49 -6.95 12.12
C ALA A 97 5.58 -5.96 12.53
N ASP A 98 5.38 -4.69 12.22
CA ASP A 98 6.21 -3.62 12.70
C ASP A 98 5.89 -3.27 14.17
N PRO A 99 6.87 -3.30 15.09
CA PRO A 99 6.67 -2.96 16.49
C PRO A 99 6.30 -1.49 16.73
N ASP A 100 6.55 -0.59 15.77
CA ASP A 100 6.18 0.83 15.86
C ASP A 100 4.69 1.06 15.55
N TYR A 101 4.01 0.03 15.05
CA TYR A 101 2.61 0.07 14.65
C TYR A 101 1.71 -0.65 15.65
N ARG A 102 0.49 -0.15 15.84
CA ARG A 102 -0.49 -0.79 16.72
C ARG A 102 -1.92 -0.57 16.25
N SER A 103 -2.80 -1.42 16.77
CA SER A 103 -4.24 -1.26 16.74
C SER A 103 -4.72 -0.84 18.12
N GLN A 104 -5.74 0.02 18.18
CA GLN A 104 -6.35 0.48 19.43
C GLN A 104 -7.78 -0.05 19.61
N TRP A 105 -8.21 -0.95 18.72
CA TRP A 105 -9.45 -1.68 18.92
C TRP A 105 -9.39 -2.46 20.24
N PRO A 106 -10.43 -2.39 21.10
CA PRO A 106 -10.44 -3.14 22.34
C PRO A 106 -10.19 -4.63 22.12
N ALA A 107 -9.40 -5.23 23.02
CA ALA A 107 -9.06 -6.65 22.94
C ALA A 107 -10.32 -7.52 22.90
N GLY A 108 -10.32 -8.52 22.02
CA GLY A 108 -11.45 -9.43 21.84
C GLY A 108 -12.54 -8.94 20.90
N THR A 109 -12.39 -7.74 20.30
CA THR A 109 -13.26 -7.27 19.19
C THR A 109 -13.20 -8.24 18.01
N ARG A 110 -14.36 -8.60 17.46
CA ARG A 110 -14.49 -9.57 16.36
C ARG A 110 -15.46 -9.07 15.31
N LEU A 111 -15.28 -9.51 14.07
CA LEU A 111 -16.29 -9.40 13.03
C LEU A 111 -17.38 -10.45 13.26
N LEU A 112 -18.64 -10.05 13.39
CA LEU A 112 -19.77 -10.94 13.66
C LEU A 112 -20.43 -11.48 12.38
N SER A 113 -20.52 -10.63 11.36
CA SER A 113 -21.21 -10.93 10.10
C SER A 113 -20.30 -10.62 8.90
N PRO A 114 -20.48 -11.26 7.73
CA PRO A 114 -19.73 -10.88 6.54
C PRO A 114 -19.87 -9.39 6.24
N VAL A 115 -18.77 -8.76 5.84
CA VAL A 115 -18.79 -7.38 5.36
C VAL A 115 -19.67 -7.31 4.12
N THR A 116 -20.64 -6.40 4.12
CA THR A 116 -21.54 -6.20 2.98
C THR A 116 -21.32 -4.82 2.37
N ARG A 117 -21.59 -4.72 1.07
CA ARG A 117 -21.58 -3.45 0.34
C ARG A 117 -22.87 -3.36 -0.47
N ALA A 118 -23.74 -2.43 -0.10
CA ALA A 118 -25.02 -2.20 -0.75
C ALA A 118 -25.35 -0.71 -0.71
N ASP A 119 -26.03 -0.21 -1.74
CA ASP A 119 -26.55 1.17 -1.80
C ASP A 119 -25.52 2.27 -1.48
N GLY A 120 -24.26 2.06 -1.88
CA GLY A 120 -23.17 3.01 -1.66
C GLY A 120 -22.67 3.07 -0.21
N VAL A 121 -22.88 2.02 0.59
CA VAL A 121 -22.38 1.92 1.97
C VAL A 121 -21.73 0.55 2.19
N ILE A 122 -20.59 0.53 2.88
CA ILE A 122 -19.96 -0.68 3.39
C ILE A 122 -20.42 -0.89 4.83
N THR A 123 -21.00 -2.03 5.16
CA THR A 123 -21.46 -2.34 6.53
C THR A 123 -20.52 -3.34 7.19
N VAL A 124 -20.05 -2.99 8.38
CA VAL A 124 -19.19 -3.82 9.23
C VAL A 124 -19.87 -4.01 10.58
N ASP A 125 -20.15 -5.27 10.93
CA ASP A 125 -20.79 -5.64 12.18
C ASP A 125 -19.77 -6.22 13.16
N LEU A 126 -19.53 -5.50 14.25
CA LEU A 126 -18.51 -5.82 15.25
C LEU A 126 -19.15 -6.36 16.53
N SER A 127 -18.36 -7.11 17.30
CA SER A 127 -18.78 -7.61 18.61
C SER A 127 -18.87 -6.50 19.66
N ALA A 128 -19.60 -6.75 20.75
CA ALA A 128 -19.83 -5.75 21.81
C ALA A 128 -18.54 -5.18 22.43
N GLU A 129 -17.44 -5.96 22.39
CA GLU A 129 -16.12 -5.52 22.82
C GLU A 129 -15.62 -4.28 22.08
N ALA A 130 -16.05 -4.05 20.82
CA ALA A 130 -15.73 -2.83 20.07
C ALA A 130 -16.12 -1.55 20.82
N ALA A 131 -17.25 -1.59 21.53
CA ALA A 131 -17.76 -0.49 22.36
C ALA A 131 -17.26 -0.54 23.81
N GLY A 132 -16.38 -1.48 24.14
CA GLY A 132 -15.73 -1.57 25.42
C GLY A 132 -14.87 -0.33 25.73
N PRO A 133 -14.49 -0.12 27.00
CA PRO A 133 -13.69 1.03 27.40
C PRO A 133 -12.33 1.02 26.69
N ALA A 134 -12.13 1.95 25.76
CA ALA A 134 -10.83 2.29 25.22
C ALA A 134 -10.36 3.57 25.92
N GLN A 135 -9.20 3.52 26.60
CA GLN A 135 -8.58 4.70 27.22
C GLN A 135 -7.78 5.46 26.15
N VAL A 136 -8.47 5.96 25.13
CA VAL A 136 -7.86 6.70 24.02
C VAL A 136 -8.40 8.13 24.01
N GLY A 137 -7.54 9.11 23.78
CA GLY A 137 -7.97 10.48 23.53
C GLY A 137 -8.71 10.59 22.18
N ALA A 138 -9.46 11.67 21.98
CA ALA A 138 -10.32 11.86 20.81
C ALA A 138 -9.62 11.63 19.45
N GLU A 139 -8.42 12.19 19.25
CA GLU A 139 -7.64 12.01 18.01
C GLU A 139 -7.36 10.54 17.71
N LEU A 140 -6.94 9.78 18.73
CA LEU A 140 -6.61 8.38 18.57
C LEU A 140 -7.87 7.52 18.38
N ALA A 141 -8.98 7.90 19.04
CA ALA A 141 -10.29 7.28 18.84
C ALA A 141 -10.76 7.40 17.37
N GLU A 142 -10.70 8.61 16.80
CA GLU A 142 -11.05 8.87 15.40
C GLU A 142 -10.13 8.09 14.45
N LEU A 143 -8.83 8.09 14.70
CA LEU A 143 -7.86 7.38 13.88
C LEU A 143 -8.05 5.86 13.92
N THR A 144 -8.51 5.31 15.04
CA THR A 144 -8.85 3.88 15.20
C THR A 144 -10.04 3.49 14.34
N VAL A 145 -11.05 4.36 14.21
CA VAL A 145 -12.15 4.13 13.27
C VAL A 145 -11.67 4.29 11.82
N GLN A 146 -10.80 5.28 11.54
CA GLN A 146 -10.20 5.42 10.21
C GLN A 146 -9.33 4.21 9.83
N GLN A 147 -8.68 3.54 10.79
CA GLN A 147 -7.99 2.26 10.56
C GLN A 147 -8.93 1.23 9.90
N LEU A 148 -10.15 1.08 10.41
CA LEU A 148 -11.18 0.21 9.83
C LEU A 148 -11.60 0.70 8.44
N VAL A 149 -11.90 1.99 8.30
CA VAL A 149 -12.35 2.59 7.03
C VAL A 149 -11.33 2.35 5.92
N PHE A 150 -10.06 2.69 6.16
CA PHE A 150 -8.99 2.52 5.18
C PHE A 150 -8.75 1.04 4.83
N THR A 151 -8.78 0.16 5.83
CA THR A 151 -8.57 -1.28 5.62
C THR A 151 -9.65 -1.91 4.77
N VAL A 152 -10.93 -1.74 5.13
CA VAL A 152 -12.03 -2.38 4.40
C VAL A 152 -12.19 -1.82 2.99
N GLN A 153 -11.99 -0.52 2.82
CA GLN A 153 -12.05 0.12 1.51
C GLN A 153 -10.89 -0.27 0.59
N ALA A 154 -9.68 -0.44 1.14
CA ALA A 154 -8.53 -0.94 0.37
C ALA A 154 -8.79 -2.38 -0.12
N ALA A 155 -9.35 -3.23 0.73
CA ALA A 155 -9.67 -4.61 0.38
C ALA A 155 -10.78 -4.72 -0.68
N LEU A 156 -11.78 -3.85 -0.61
CA LEU A 156 -12.91 -3.80 -1.57
C LEU A 156 -12.62 -2.96 -2.82
N GLN A 157 -11.48 -2.28 -2.87
CA GLN A 157 -11.14 -1.31 -3.92
C GLN A 157 -12.26 -0.27 -4.16
N ALA A 158 -12.85 0.22 -3.07
CA ALA A 158 -13.99 1.15 -3.08
C ALA A 158 -13.74 2.30 -2.12
N THR A 159 -14.52 3.38 -2.23
CA THR A 159 -14.44 4.56 -1.36
C THR A 159 -15.77 4.88 -0.67
N ASP A 160 -16.72 3.96 -0.71
CA ASP A 160 -18.01 4.12 -0.03
C ASP A 160 -17.82 4.27 1.48
N PRO A 161 -18.59 5.12 2.16
CA PRO A 161 -18.49 5.30 3.60
C PRO A 161 -18.88 4.01 4.35
N VAL A 162 -18.37 3.88 5.57
CA VAL A 162 -18.47 2.65 6.38
C VAL A 162 -19.48 2.83 7.50
N ARG A 163 -20.55 2.05 7.47
CA ARG A 163 -21.48 1.89 8.59
C ARG A 163 -20.92 0.86 9.57
N VAL A 164 -20.65 1.30 10.79
CA VAL A 164 -20.26 0.41 11.90
C VAL A 164 -21.51 0.02 12.68
N LEU A 165 -21.72 -1.28 12.86
CA LEU A 165 -22.71 -1.86 13.77
C LEU A 165 -21.98 -2.55 14.93
N VAL A 166 -22.65 -2.63 16.08
CA VAL A 166 -22.19 -3.40 17.24
C VAL A 166 -23.28 -4.35 17.66
N GLY A 167 -23.03 -5.66 17.56
CA GLY A 167 -24.03 -6.68 17.87
C GLY A 167 -25.25 -6.63 16.95
N GLY A 168 -25.05 -6.26 15.68
CA GLY A 168 -26.10 -6.10 14.68
C GLY A 168 -26.86 -4.77 14.73
N GLU A 169 -26.62 -3.92 15.72
CA GLU A 169 -27.34 -2.66 15.90
C GLU A 169 -26.46 -1.44 15.57
N PRO A 170 -27.02 -0.36 14.99
CA PRO A 170 -26.33 0.91 14.86
C PRO A 170 -25.95 1.48 16.22
N VAL A 171 -24.75 2.03 16.32
CA VAL A 171 -24.28 2.76 17.51
C VAL A 171 -24.18 4.25 17.19
N ALA A 172 -24.56 5.11 18.14
CA ALA A 172 -24.49 6.56 17.93
C ALA A 172 -23.06 7.10 18.09
N GLU A 173 -22.25 6.45 18.94
CA GLU A 173 -20.91 6.90 19.29
C GLU A 173 -20.04 5.74 19.77
N LEU A 174 -18.72 5.81 19.54
CA LEU A 174 -17.72 5.01 20.25
C LEU A 174 -16.84 5.88 21.15
N TRP A 175 -16.56 5.34 22.34
CA TRP A 175 -15.55 5.83 23.30
C TRP A 175 -15.68 7.30 23.73
N GLY A 176 -16.87 7.91 23.68
CA GLY A 176 -17.03 9.31 24.09
C GLY A 176 -16.56 10.33 23.05
N HIS A 177 -16.13 9.88 21.87
CA HIS A 177 -15.31 10.69 20.96
C HIS A 177 -15.73 10.60 19.49
N VAL A 178 -16.18 9.43 19.02
CA VAL A 178 -16.42 9.22 17.57
C VAL A 178 -17.90 9.03 17.30
N ALA A 179 -18.54 10.01 16.66
CA ALA A 179 -19.93 9.90 16.22
C ALA A 179 -20.09 8.89 15.08
N LEU A 180 -21.05 7.98 15.21
CA LEU A 180 -21.33 6.87 14.29
C LEU A 180 -22.82 6.78 13.88
N ALA A 181 -23.61 7.80 14.22
CA ALA A 181 -25.00 7.92 13.78
C ALA A 181 -25.13 7.89 12.25
N ASP A 182 -24.11 8.36 11.52
CA ASP A 182 -23.99 8.29 10.06
C ASP A 182 -22.82 7.38 9.63
N PRO A 183 -22.82 6.85 8.39
CA PRO A 183 -21.69 6.07 7.89
C PRO A 183 -20.42 6.95 7.82
N VAL A 184 -19.29 6.40 8.28
CA VAL A 184 -18.04 7.14 8.39
C VAL A 184 -17.35 7.22 7.03
N ALA A 185 -17.14 8.45 6.55
CA ALA A 185 -16.37 8.68 5.33
C ALA A 185 -14.87 8.50 5.58
N ARG A 186 -14.13 8.21 4.50
CA ARG A 186 -12.66 8.24 4.52
C ARG A 186 -12.19 9.68 4.78
N ALA A 187 -11.37 9.86 5.80
CA ALA A 187 -10.73 11.15 6.07
C ALA A 187 -9.73 11.55 4.96
N ASP A 188 -9.36 12.82 4.92
CA ASP A 188 -8.28 13.28 4.03
C ASP A 188 -7.01 12.49 4.31
N GLN A 189 -6.49 11.84 3.27
CA GLN A 189 -5.32 10.98 3.36
C GLN A 189 -4.09 11.74 3.87
N TYR A 190 -3.94 13.03 3.53
CA TYR A 190 -2.84 13.86 4.02
C TYR A 190 -2.90 14.13 5.53
N ALA A 191 -4.11 14.21 6.07
CA ALA A 191 -4.31 14.48 7.49
C ALA A 191 -4.03 13.23 8.33
N VAL A 192 -4.41 12.05 7.83
CA VAL A 192 -4.43 10.83 8.65
C VAL A 192 -3.35 9.81 8.32
N ARG A 193 -2.76 9.79 7.12
CA ARG A 193 -1.69 8.84 6.76
C ARG A 193 -0.32 9.46 6.90
N SER A 194 0.70 8.63 7.15
CA SER A 194 2.08 9.07 6.95
C SER A 194 2.31 9.37 5.46
N PRO A 195 2.90 10.53 5.10
CA PRO A 195 3.12 10.92 3.71
C PRO A 195 4.26 10.15 3.05
N VAL A 196 5.02 9.34 3.80
CA VAL A 196 6.06 8.45 3.31
C VAL A 196 6.01 7.14 4.08
N GLN A 197 6.10 6.02 3.37
CA GLN A 197 6.05 4.69 3.97
C GLN A 197 6.75 3.63 3.10
N ILE A 198 7.38 2.63 3.71
CA ILE A 198 7.83 1.38 3.10
C ILE A 198 6.71 0.32 3.16
N ASP A 199 6.38 -0.28 2.02
CA ASP A 199 5.45 -1.40 1.91
C ASP A 199 6.16 -2.76 1.82
N SER A 200 7.34 -2.79 1.19
CA SER A 200 8.19 -3.98 1.07
C SER A 200 9.66 -3.54 1.11
N PRO A 201 10.55 -4.31 1.74
CA PRO A 201 10.25 -5.50 2.56
C PRO A 201 9.42 -5.16 3.81
N ALA A 202 8.64 -6.14 4.28
CA ALA A 202 7.96 -6.02 5.57
C ALA A 202 8.98 -5.99 6.71
N HIS A 203 8.59 -5.46 7.87
CA HIS A 203 9.43 -5.47 9.06
C HIS A 203 9.81 -6.92 9.43
N GLY A 204 11.09 -7.17 9.70
CA GLY A 204 11.63 -8.48 10.04
C GLY A 204 11.75 -9.45 8.85
N ALA A 205 11.55 -8.99 7.61
CA ALA A 205 11.65 -9.85 6.44
C ALA A 205 13.10 -10.27 6.15
N THR A 206 13.25 -11.46 5.58
CA THR A 206 14.51 -11.91 4.98
C THR A 206 14.53 -11.59 3.48
N ALA A 207 15.63 -11.05 2.99
CA ALA A 207 15.83 -10.73 1.58
C ALA A 207 17.17 -11.28 1.07
N GLY A 208 17.28 -11.42 -0.26
CA GLY A 208 18.56 -11.72 -0.92
C GLY A 208 19.49 -10.50 -0.96
N PRO A 209 20.70 -10.64 -1.55
CA PRO A 209 21.71 -9.57 -1.57
C PRO A 209 21.29 -8.34 -2.37
N GLU A 210 20.29 -8.46 -3.26
CA GLU A 210 19.66 -7.36 -3.96
C GLU A 210 18.29 -7.05 -3.33
N VAL A 211 18.26 -6.10 -2.39
CA VAL A 211 17.03 -5.73 -1.68
C VAL A 211 16.24 -4.73 -2.51
N THR A 212 15.05 -5.12 -2.95
CA THR A 212 14.08 -4.21 -3.56
C THR A 212 13.19 -3.60 -2.49
N VAL A 213 13.18 -2.27 -2.42
CA VAL A 213 12.32 -1.51 -1.53
C VAL A 213 11.23 -0.83 -2.35
N THR A 214 9.98 -0.98 -1.94
CA THR A 214 8.81 -0.31 -2.52
C THR A 214 7.98 0.31 -1.42
N GLY A 215 7.26 1.36 -1.77
CA GLY A 215 6.35 2.01 -0.84
C GLY A 215 5.51 3.07 -1.54
N GLU A 216 4.84 3.90 -0.75
CA GLU A 216 4.13 5.07 -1.23
C GLU A 216 4.69 6.34 -0.59
N ALA A 217 4.72 7.41 -1.40
CA ALA A 217 5.01 8.72 -0.90
C ALA A 217 4.08 9.77 -1.53
N ALA A 218 3.89 10.85 -0.79
CA ALA A 218 3.02 11.97 -1.07
C ALA A 218 3.75 13.29 -0.77
N VAL A 219 5.03 13.34 -1.14
CA VAL A 219 6.01 14.32 -0.68
C VAL A 219 6.26 15.44 -1.69
N PHE A 220 6.87 16.53 -1.23
CA PHE A 220 7.28 17.65 -2.10
C PHE A 220 8.29 17.17 -3.15
N GLU A 221 8.17 17.66 -4.38
CA GLU A 221 9.01 17.30 -5.53
C GLU A 221 9.13 15.79 -5.86
N ALA A 222 8.28 14.95 -5.25
CA ALA A 222 8.34 13.48 -5.36
C ALA A 222 9.66 12.85 -4.86
N THR A 223 10.47 13.58 -4.10
CA THR A 223 11.79 13.11 -3.63
C THR A 223 11.65 12.36 -2.31
N VAL A 224 12.10 11.11 -2.28
CA VAL A 224 12.09 10.25 -1.09
C VAL A 224 13.53 9.89 -0.72
N PRO A 225 14.20 10.64 0.16
CA PRO A 225 15.51 10.26 0.68
C PRO A 225 15.42 8.94 1.44
N TRP A 226 16.43 8.10 1.31
CA TRP A 226 16.53 6.82 2.01
C TRP A 226 17.93 6.58 2.55
N GLU A 227 17.99 5.84 3.65
CA GLU A 227 19.20 5.37 4.30
C GLU A 227 19.08 3.89 4.61
N VAL A 228 20.19 3.16 4.49
CA VAL A 228 20.33 1.82 5.07
C VAL A 228 21.38 1.91 6.15
N ARG A 229 21.03 1.46 7.35
CA ARG A 229 21.86 1.50 8.54
C ARG A 229 22.19 0.11 9.03
N ARG A 230 23.41 -0.06 9.55
CA ARG A 230 23.86 -1.25 10.29
C ARG A 230 24.46 -0.78 11.60
N ASP A 231 23.99 -1.32 12.72
CA ASP A 231 24.42 -0.91 14.06
C ASP A 231 24.32 0.62 14.28
N GLY A 232 23.27 1.24 13.74
CA GLY A 232 23.03 2.69 13.80
C GLY A 232 23.89 3.54 12.84
N VAL A 233 24.82 2.94 12.09
CA VAL A 233 25.68 3.64 11.14
C VAL A 233 25.11 3.52 9.72
N VAL A 234 24.98 4.66 9.02
CA VAL A 234 24.58 4.69 7.61
C VAL A 234 25.65 4.01 6.75
N VAL A 235 25.27 2.92 6.08
CA VAL A 235 26.15 2.15 5.19
C VAL A 235 25.84 2.38 3.71
N ARG A 236 24.61 2.79 3.40
CA ARG A 236 24.15 3.21 2.07
C ARG A 236 23.12 4.32 2.23
N SER A 237 23.05 5.21 1.25
CA SER A 237 22.02 6.25 1.19
C SER A 237 21.77 6.67 -0.25
N GLY A 238 20.65 7.33 -0.48
CA GLY A 238 20.29 7.88 -1.76
C GLY A 238 18.90 8.51 -1.71
N PHE A 239 18.27 8.62 -2.88
CA PHE A 239 16.87 9.00 -2.98
C PHE A 239 16.16 8.10 -3.99
N ALA A 240 14.84 7.98 -3.84
CA ALA A 240 13.92 7.45 -4.83
C ALA A 240 12.98 8.57 -5.27
N THR A 241 12.27 8.34 -6.38
CA THR A 241 11.26 9.27 -6.87
C THR A 241 9.90 8.57 -6.86
N SER A 242 8.90 9.14 -6.20
CA SER A 242 7.52 8.68 -6.31
C SER A 242 6.94 9.08 -7.68
N GLN A 243 5.94 8.34 -8.18
CA GLN A 243 5.40 8.64 -9.53
C GLN A 243 4.78 10.04 -9.64
N GLU A 244 4.25 10.56 -8.54
CA GLU A 244 3.69 11.90 -8.43
C GLU A 244 4.17 12.57 -7.14
N GLY A 245 4.44 13.88 -7.20
CA GLY A 245 4.70 14.71 -6.02
C GLY A 245 3.38 15.19 -5.43
N GLN A 246 3.30 15.28 -4.10
CA GLN A 246 2.08 15.73 -3.41
C GLN A 246 0.81 14.97 -3.84
N ARG A 247 0.98 13.70 -4.21
CA ARG A 247 -0.08 12.68 -4.29
C ARG A 247 0.51 11.34 -3.87
N PHE A 248 -0.20 10.61 -3.00
CA PHE A 248 0.17 9.24 -2.66
C PHE A 248 0.35 8.41 -3.92
N SER A 249 1.61 8.08 -4.19
CA SER A 249 2.01 7.39 -5.41
C SER A 249 3.23 6.52 -5.11
N PRO A 250 3.39 5.40 -5.83
CA PRO A 250 4.41 4.43 -5.49
C PRO A 250 5.81 4.95 -5.80
N PHE A 251 6.77 4.57 -4.98
CA PHE A 251 8.21 4.67 -5.28
C PHE A 251 8.84 3.27 -5.25
N ARG A 252 10.02 3.15 -5.89
CA ARG A 252 10.82 1.93 -5.86
C ARG A 252 12.30 2.26 -5.93
N PHE A 253 13.11 1.54 -5.17
CA PHE A 253 14.57 1.50 -5.37
C PHE A 253 15.12 0.10 -5.05
N THR A 254 16.36 -0.13 -5.43
CA THR A 254 17.07 -1.38 -5.17
C THR A 254 18.44 -1.06 -4.59
N VAL A 255 18.86 -1.82 -3.58
CA VAL A 255 20.15 -1.66 -2.92
C VAL A 255 20.85 -3.01 -2.76
N ALA A 256 22.11 -3.07 -3.17
CA ALA A 256 22.96 -4.23 -2.97
C ALA A 256 23.57 -4.21 -1.56
N LEU A 257 23.34 -5.28 -0.79
CA LEU A 257 23.75 -5.43 0.60
C LEU A 257 24.45 -6.77 0.80
N GLU A 258 25.50 -6.75 1.61
CA GLU A 258 26.14 -7.97 2.09
C GLU A 258 25.24 -8.67 3.12
N PRO A 259 25.40 -9.98 3.37
CA PRO A 259 24.65 -10.64 4.42
C PRO A 259 24.77 -9.94 5.79
N GLY A 260 23.65 -9.89 6.53
CA GLY A 260 23.55 -9.33 7.86
C GLY A 260 22.24 -8.56 8.12
N GLU A 261 22.14 -7.96 9.30
CA GLU A 261 20.96 -7.20 9.74
C GLU A 261 21.09 -5.72 9.35
N TYR A 262 19.98 -5.13 8.93
CA TYR A 262 19.90 -3.72 8.53
C TYR A 262 18.59 -3.07 8.90
N GLU A 263 18.64 -1.77 9.19
CA GLU A 263 17.48 -0.88 9.23
C GLU A 263 17.42 -0.10 7.92
N ILE A 264 16.30 -0.19 7.20
CA ILE A 264 16.01 0.63 6.03
C ILE A 264 15.10 1.76 6.49
N ARG A 265 15.48 3.01 6.20
CA ARG A 265 14.70 4.21 6.51
C ARG A 265 14.37 4.97 5.24
N VAL A 266 13.12 5.42 5.12
CA VAL A 266 12.69 6.44 4.15
C VAL A 266 12.20 7.66 4.91
N THR A 267 12.37 8.86 4.36
CA THR A 267 11.96 10.11 5.03
C THR A 267 11.27 11.05 4.04
N GLU A 268 10.49 12.00 4.56
CA GLU A 268 10.15 13.21 3.82
C GLU A 268 11.44 13.99 3.52
N ASP A 269 11.47 14.68 2.38
CA ASP A 269 12.49 15.69 2.14
C ASP A 269 12.29 16.88 3.10
N ASP A 270 13.40 17.51 3.50
CA ASP A 270 13.41 18.67 4.40
C ASP A 270 14.11 19.86 3.73
N PRO A 271 13.43 20.55 2.79
CA PRO A 271 14.01 21.72 2.13
C PRO A 271 14.24 22.89 3.10
N SER A 272 13.64 22.85 4.30
CA SER A 272 13.82 23.88 5.33
C SER A 272 15.13 23.73 6.11
N GLY A 273 15.77 22.57 6.04
CA GLY A 273 17.00 22.29 6.79
C GLY A 273 16.80 22.25 8.30
N GLY A 274 15.63 21.80 8.77
CA GLY A 274 15.31 21.66 10.19
C GLY A 274 14.58 22.84 10.82
N GLU A 275 14.28 23.90 10.06
CA GLU A 275 13.46 25.04 10.54
C GLU A 275 11.96 24.69 10.63
N GLY A 276 11.52 23.63 9.93
CA GLY A 276 10.16 23.11 9.95
C GLY A 276 9.89 22.05 11.03
N ARG A 277 8.70 21.45 10.94
CA ARG A 277 8.38 20.23 11.70
C ARG A 277 9.38 19.12 11.31
N PRO A 278 9.89 18.29 12.25
CA PRO A 278 10.80 17.21 11.90
C PRO A 278 10.23 16.28 10.82
N PRO A 279 10.97 15.87 9.79
CA PRO A 279 10.48 14.99 8.74
C PRO A 279 9.87 13.70 9.28
N LEU A 280 8.73 13.27 8.70
CA LEU A 280 8.22 11.92 8.93
C LEU A 280 9.12 10.92 8.24
N SER A 281 9.28 9.77 8.88
CA SER A 281 10.01 8.66 8.32
C SER A 281 9.30 7.35 8.65
N ASP A 282 9.61 6.34 7.86
CA ASP A 282 9.26 4.95 8.16
C ASP A 282 10.54 4.11 8.12
N THR A 283 10.60 3.10 8.99
CA THR A 283 11.72 2.19 9.18
C THR A 283 11.29 0.74 9.06
N LYS A 284 12.15 -0.11 8.49
CA LYS A 284 11.97 -1.57 8.47
C LYS A 284 13.28 -2.25 8.82
N GLN A 285 13.24 -3.18 9.77
CA GLN A 285 14.33 -4.10 10.01
C GLN A 285 14.30 -5.23 8.98
N VAL A 286 15.45 -5.57 8.41
CA VAL A 286 15.58 -6.56 7.34
C VAL A 286 16.85 -7.38 7.54
N THR A 287 16.72 -8.70 7.40
CA THR A 287 17.86 -9.62 7.37
C THR A 287 18.23 -9.95 5.94
N VAL A 288 19.49 -9.74 5.56
CA VAL A 288 20.01 -10.10 4.24
C VAL A 288 20.77 -11.42 4.31
N THR A 289 20.41 -12.36 3.43
CA THR A 289 21.09 -13.65 3.27
C THR A 289 21.67 -13.81 1.87
N ARG A 290 22.56 -14.80 1.70
CA ARG A 290 23.12 -15.14 0.38
C ARG A 290 22.10 -15.74 -0.55
#